data_AF-A0A0K0G4K3-F1
#
_entry.id   AF-A0A0K0G4K3-F1
#
_cell.length_a   1.000
_cell.length_b   1.000
_cell.length_c   1.000
_cell.angle_alpha   90.00
_cell.angle_beta   90.00
_cell.angle_gamma   90.00
#
_symmetry.space_group_name_H-M   'P 1'
#
loop_
_entity.id
_entity.type
_entity.pdbx_description
1 polymer ?
#
loop_
_entity_poly.entity_id
_entity_poly.type
_entity_poly.pdbx_seq_one_letter_code
_entity_poly.pdbx_strand_id
1 'polypeptide(L)'
;MSLNTFDELLSNVYRLTEQDDYDGMVANRQEIENYLINNKYSHALRSIFQQLKNRSFTTPEIPPHQDMVLKNKLLDKRIEQISINQRNCALSDDQYDRPLANMNIELVNHYTNIAANFESDAQKLRTTLQEALTAQSYIRPITESDKCKAFNGIEKKISINNALLKEELLNYLMYINVQHNKKRGRRNFPKEVTTILEKYFNEHIDRPYPNDQEKLFLAEKCNLTTTQITNWFGNKRIRCMKKEKLLLKEEESIENA
;
A
#
# COMPACT_ATOMS: atom_id res chain seq x y z
N MET A 1 2.91 -60.45 24.93
CA MET A 1 3.34 -59.42 23.98
C MET A 1 2.27 -59.31 22.91
N SER A 2 1.29 -58.42 23.09
CA SER A 2 0.31 -58.16 22.03
C SER A 2 1.02 -57.36 20.94
N LEU A 3 1.31 -58.03 19.83
CA LEU A 3 1.86 -57.39 18.63
C LEU A 3 0.71 -56.59 18.00
N ASN A 4 0.61 -55.28 18.27
CA ASN A 4 -0.33 -54.38 17.57
C ASN A 4 -0.35 -54.72 16.07
N THR A 5 -1.43 -55.37 15.64
CA THR A 5 -1.54 -55.90 14.27
C THR A 5 -1.90 -54.76 13.31
N PHE A 6 -1.69 -54.99 12.02
CA PHE A 6 -2.09 -54.01 11.00
C PHE A 6 -3.63 -53.86 10.96
N ASP A 7 -4.37 -54.95 11.18
CA ASP A 7 -5.84 -54.93 11.19
C ASP A 7 -6.40 -54.16 12.39
N GLU A 8 -5.80 -54.28 13.57
CA GLU A 8 -6.16 -53.44 14.73
C GLU A 8 -5.92 -51.95 14.47
N LEU A 9 -4.80 -51.61 13.80
CA LEU A 9 -4.51 -50.23 13.41
C LEU A 9 -5.57 -49.69 12.44
N LEU A 10 -5.93 -50.46 11.41
CA LEU A 10 -6.89 -50.04 10.40
C LEU A 10 -8.30 -49.94 10.98
N SER A 11 -8.70 -50.87 11.84
CA SER A 11 -9.99 -50.86 12.51
C SER A 11 -10.15 -49.66 13.46
N ASN A 12 -9.08 -49.26 14.16
CA ASN A 12 -9.08 -48.07 15.01
C ASN A 12 -9.11 -46.75 14.20
N VAL A 13 -8.40 -46.69 13.07
CA VAL A 13 -8.47 -45.54 12.15
C VAL A 13 -9.87 -45.41 11.54
N TYR A 14 -10.51 -46.52 11.19
CA TYR A 14 -11.86 -46.53 10.62
C TYR A 14 -12.93 -46.08 11.64
N ARG A 15 -12.79 -46.49 12.91
CA ARG A 15 -13.65 -46.00 14.00
C ARG A 15 -13.61 -44.49 14.19
N LEU A 16 -12.47 -43.84 13.91
CA LEU A 16 -12.36 -42.38 13.94
C LEU A 16 -13.12 -41.69 12.81
N THR A 17 -13.27 -42.33 11.64
CA THR A 17 -13.92 -41.71 10.48
C THR A 17 -15.45 -41.86 10.51
N GLU A 18 -16.00 -42.76 11.33
CA GLU A 18 -17.44 -43.03 11.46
C GLU A 18 -18.09 -42.45 12.73
N GLN A 19 -17.33 -41.84 13.65
CA GLN A 19 -17.89 -41.20 14.84
C GLN A 19 -18.38 -39.77 14.53
N ASP A 20 -19.71 -39.59 14.53
CA ASP A 20 -20.36 -38.28 14.39
C ASP A 20 -20.38 -37.45 15.71
N ASP A 21 -19.94 -38.03 16.83
CA ASP A 21 -19.92 -37.38 18.15
C ASP A 21 -18.59 -36.66 18.43
N TYR A 22 -18.62 -35.33 18.31
CA TYR A 22 -17.46 -34.45 18.47
C TYR A 22 -16.83 -34.52 19.88
N ASP A 23 -17.63 -34.68 20.94
CA ASP A 23 -17.13 -34.69 22.33
C ASP A 23 -16.45 -36.02 22.67
N GLY A 24 -17.04 -37.14 22.21
CA GLY A 24 -16.42 -38.47 22.29
C GLY A 24 -15.12 -38.58 21.48
N MET A 25 -15.02 -37.87 20.34
CA MET A 25 -13.79 -37.79 19.56
C MET A 25 -12.66 -37.10 20.33
N VAL A 26 -12.92 -35.97 21.02
CA VAL A 26 -11.89 -35.22 21.75
C VAL A 26 -11.33 -36.03 22.94
N ALA A 27 -12.19 -36.75 23.66
CA ALA A 27 -11.77 -37.58 24.80
C ALA A 27 -10.85 -38.75 24.39
N ASN A 28 -11.14 -39.42 23.26
CA ASN A 28 -10.36 -40.56 22.77
C ASN A 28 -9.20 -40.15 21.85
N ARG A 29 -9.19 -38.90 21.36
CA ARG A 29 -8.18 -38.39 20.43
C ARG A 29 -6.76 -38.63 20.93
N GLN A 30 -6.48 -38.31 22.20
CA GLN A 30 -5.11 -38.36 22.71
C GLN A 30 -4.58 -39.80 22.87
N GLU A 31 -5.44 -40.75 23.26
CA GLU A 31 -5.10 -42.17 23.32
C GLU A 31 -4.84 -42.75 21.93
N ILE A 32 -5.65 -42.35 20.94
CA ILE A 32 -5.53 -42.84 19.57
C ILE A 32 -4.34 -42.19 18.85
N GLU A 33 -4.07 -40.91 19.08
CA GLU A 33 -2.86 -40.22 18.64
C GLU A 33 -1.62 -40.96 19.16
N ASN A 34 -1.60 -41.31 20.45
CA ASN A 34 -0.53 -42.11 21.05
C ASN A 34 -0.41 -43.51 20.41
N TYR A 35 -1.52 -44.17 20.09
CA TYR A 35 -1.51 -45.47 19.40
C TYR A 35 -0.95 -45.36 17.98
N LEU A 36 -1.36 -44.35 17.22
CA LEU A 36 -0.92 -44.10 15.84
C LEU A 36 0.56 -43.72 15.76
N ILE A 37 1.06 -42.93 16.72
CA ILE A 37 2.46 -42.51 16.78
C ILE A 37 3.36 -43.71 17.11
N ASN A 38 2.94 -44.57 18.04
CA ASN A 38 3.76 -45.68 18.54
C ASN A 38 3.63 -46.99 17.75
N ASN A 39 2.76 -47.06 16.73
CA ASN A 39 2.58 -48.26 15.93
C ASN A 39 3.73 -48.47 14.92
N LYS A 40 4.30 -49.68 14.86
CA LYS A 40 5.39 -50.07 13.96
C LYS A 40 5.13 -49.83 12.46
N TYR A 41 3.87 -49.81 12.02
CA TYR A 41 3.50 -49.57 10.62
C TYR A 41 3.23 -48.10 10.29
N SER A 42 3.22 -47.21 11.29
CA SER A 42 2.89 -45.79 11.13
C SER A 42 3.74 -45.09 10.07
N HIS A 43 5.05 -45.34 10.08
CA HIS A 43 5.96 -44.73 9.12
C HIS A 43 5.70 -45.19 7.67
N ALA A 44 5.43 -46.48 7.46
CA ALA A 44 5.14 -47.03 6.13
C ALA A 44 3.84 -46.46 5.56
N LEU A 45 2.78 -46.41 6.37
CA LEU A 45 1.49 -45.80 6.00
C LEU A 45 1.64 -44.31 5.66
N ARG A 46 2.37 -43.55 6.47
CA ARG A 46 2.67 -42.14 6.20
C ARG A 46 3.37 -41.93 4.87
N SER A 47 4.37 -42.77 4.57
CA SER A 47 5.11 -42.68 3.31
C SER A 47 4.21 -42.93 2.10
N ILE A 48 3.34 -43.96 2.16
CA ILE A 48 2.39 -44.26 1.08
C ILE A 48 1.40 -43.12 0.90
N PHE A 49 0.80 -42.62 1.97
CA PHE A 49 -0.16 -41.51 1.88
C PHE A 49 0.49 -40.22 1.34
N GLN A 50 1.75 -39.94 1.72
CA GLN A 50 2.50 -38.83 1.17
C GLN A 50 2.76 -39.01 -0.34
N GLN A 51 3.11 -40.21 -0.79
CA GLN A 51 3.28 -40.51 -2.22
C GLN A 51 1.97 -40.35 -3.01
N LEU A 52 0.85 -40.86 -2.49
CA LEU A 52 -0.46 -40.72 -3.12
C LEU A 52 -0.88 -39.24 -3.22
N LYS A 53 -0.63 -38.47 -2.16
CA LYS A 53 -0.91 -37.03 -2.12
C LYS A 53 -0.06 -36.26 -3.13
N ASN A 54 1.24 -36.57 -3.23
CA ASN A 54 2.14 -35.93 -4.20
C ASN A 54 1.77 -36.23 -5.66
N ARG A 55 1.14 -37.38 -5.93
CA ARG A 55 0.63 -37.75 -7.27
C ARG A 55 -0.71 -37.08 -7.60
N SER A 56 -1.39 -36.51 -6.59
CA SER A 56 -2.66 -35.83 -6.79
C SER A 56 -2.40 -34.46 -7.44
N PHE A 57 -3.13 -34.17 -8.52
CA PHE A 57 -3.02 -32.89 -9.22
C PHE A 57 -3.34 -31.73 -8.26
N THR A 58 -2.43 -30.77 -8.14
CA THR A 58 -2.72 -29.50 -7.46
C THR A 58 -2.66 -28.36 -8.47
N THR A 59 -3.62 -27.45 -8.39
CA THR A 59 -3.67 -26.27 -9.26
C THR A 59 -2.37 -25.46 -9.11
N PRO A 60 -1.74 -25.02 -10.20
CA PRO A 60 -0.55 -24.19 -10.14
C PRO A 60 -0.83 -22.89 -9.38
N GLU A 61 0.04 -22.51 -8.45
CA GLU A 61 -0.01 -21.18 -7.85
C GLU A 61 0.29 -20.14 -8.93
N ILE A 62 -0.67 -19.24 -9.18
CA ILE A 62 -0.46 -18.12 -10.09
C ILE A 62 0.31 -17.05 -9.32
N PRO A 63 1.54 -16.69 -9.73
CA PRO A 63 2.30 -15.64 -9.08
C PRO A 63 1.54 -14.30 -9.13
N PRO A 64 1.73 -13.43 -8.12
CA PRO A 64 1.09 -12.12 -8.12
C PRO A 64 1.42 -11.35 -9.40
N HIS A 65 0.39 -10.74 -10.01
CA HIS A 65 0.53 -9.95 -11.24
C HIS A 65 1.55 -8.83 -11.02
N GLN A 66 2.51 -8.65 -11.95
CA GLN A 66 3.58 -7.65 -11.84
C GLN A 66 3.05 -6.24 -11.57
N ASP A 67 1.88 -5.90 -12.12
CA ASP A 67 1.22 -4.61 -11.92
C ASP A 67 0.90 -4.30 -10.45
N MET A 68 0.53 -5.31 -9.66
CA MET A 68 0.22 -5.12 -8.24
C MET A 68 1.48 -4.79 -7.44
N VAL A 69 2.61 -5.44 -7.78
CA VAL A 69 3.91 -5.18 -7.15
C VAL A 69 4.40 -3.77 -7.51
N LEU A 70 4.22 -3.35 -8.77
CA LEU A 70 4.52 -2.00 -9.22
C LEU A 70 3.64 -0.97 -8.52
N LYS A 71 2.33 -1.21 -8.39
CA LYS A 71 1.39 -0.34 -7.66
C LYS A 71 1.89 -0.12 -6.22
N ASN A 72 2.20 -1.19 -5.49
CA ASN A 72 2.70 -1.10 -4.12
C ASN A 72 3.99 -0.26 -4.00
N LYS A 73 4.98 -0.48 -4.88
CA LYS A 73 6.22 0.32 -4.88
C LYS A 73 5.97 1.81 -5.14
N LEU A 74 4.99 2.14 -5.98
CA LEU A 74 4.62 3.52 -6.25
C LEU A 74 3.92 4.17 -5.05
N LEU A 75 3.07 3.43 -4.33
CA LEU A 75 2.44 3.91 -3.10
C LEU A 75 3.52 4.26 -2.05
N ASP A 76 4.51 3.39 -1.87
CA ASP A 76 5.61 3.59 -0.91
C ASP A 76 6.42 4.87 -1.23
N LYS A 77 6.84 5.02 -2.49
CA LYS A 77 7.55 6.23 -2.94
C LYS A 77 6.74 7.50 -2.72
N ARG A 78 5.42 7.43 -2.92
CA ARG A 78 4.53 8.58 -2.78
C ARG A 78 4.36 8.98 -1.31
N ILE A 79 4.22 8.00 -0.41
CA ILE A 79 4.17 8.24 1.03
C ILE A 79 5.49 8.87 1.50
N GLU A 80 6.64 8.32 1.09
CA GLU A 80 7.95 8.85 1.45
C GLU A 80 8.15 10.29 0.97
N GLN A 81 7.83 10.58 -0.29
CA GLN A 81 7.93 11.92 -0.84
C GLN A 81 7.04 12.91 -0.09
N ILE A 82 5.83 12.49 0.29
CA ILE A 82 4.91 13.31 1.09
C ILE A 82 5.49 13.58 2.47
N SER A 83 6.06 12.57 3.14
CA SER A 83 6.70 12.74 4.45
C SER A 83 7.89 13.70 4.40
N ILE A 84 8.72 13.64 3.36
CA ILE A 84 9.85 14.57 3.16
C ILE A 84 9.33 16.00 2.97
N ASN A 85 8.35 16.19 2.09
CA ASN A 85 7.79 17.51 1.81
C ASN A 85 7.17 18.14 3.07
N GLN A 86 6.50 17.35 3.90
CA GLN A 86 5.88 17.83 5.13
C GLN A 86 6.88 18.26 6.19
N ARG A 87 8.00 17.53 6.34
CA ARG A 87 9.09 17.96 7.25
C ARG A 87 9.66 19.31 6.83
N ASN A 88 9.83 19.53 5.53
CA ASN A 88 10.30 20.81 5.00
C ASN A 88 9.26 21.93 5.22
N CYS A 89 7.97 21.65 5.04
CA CYS A 89 6.89 22.61 5.29
C CYS A 89 6.66 22.90 6.79
N ALA A 90 6.94 21.97 7.70
CA ALA A 90 6.84 22.19 9.14
C ALA A 90 7.84 23.26 9.64
N LEU A 91 8.95 23.44 8.91
CA LEU A 91 9.96 24.47 9.15
C LEU A 91 9.60 25.83 8.51
N SER A 92 8.49 25.92 7.78
CA SER A 92 8.01 27.18 7.20
C SER A 92 7.51 28.15 8.29
N ASP A 93 7.74 29.45 8.09
CA ASP A 93 7.14 30.53 8.88
C ASP A 93 5.71 30.86 8.44
N ASP A 94 5.19 30.16 7.43
CA ASP A 94 3.82 30.35 6.98
C ASP A 94 2.80 29.77 7.96
N GLN A 95 1.94 30.63 8.50
CA GLN A 95 0.88 30.28 9.45
C GLN A 95 -0.11 29.21 8.94
N TYR A 96 -0.17 28.95 7.63
CA TYR A 96 -1.01 27.91 7.04
C TYR A 96 -0.24 26.63 6.69
N ASP A 97 1.05 26.69 6.34
CA ASP A 97 1.81 25.50 5.96
C ASP A 97 2.15 24.62 7.17
N ARG A 98 2.44 25.23 8.32
CA ARG A 98 2.82 24.50 9.53
C ARG A 98 1.69 23.65 10.12
N PRO A 99 0.43 24.14 10.30
CA PRO A 99 -0.65 23.31 10.82
C PRO A 99 -1.02 22.13 9.91
N LEU A 100 -1.04 22.34 8.59
CA LEU A 100 -1.29 21.27 7.62
C LEU A 100 -0.16 20.22 7.64
N ALA A 101 1.09 20.66 7.69
CA ALA A 101 2.24 19.76 7.80
C ALA A 101 2.13 18.90 9.07
N ASN A 102 1.79 19.50 10.21
CA ASN A 102 1.62 18.78 11.47
C ASN A 102 0.48 17.76 11.40
N MET A 103 -0.71 18.14 10.91
CA MET A 103 -1.83 17.19 10.75
C MET A 103 -1.47 16.01 9.87
N ASN A 104 -0.76 16.26 8.77
CA ASN A 104 -0.36 15.18 7.90
C ASN A 104 0.71 14.27 8.53
N ILE A 105 1.65 14.82 9.30
CA ILE A 105 2.64 14.04 10.07
C ILE A 105 1.92 13.15 11.09
N GLU A 106 0.95 13.69 11.82
CA GLU A 106 0.13 12.93 12.77
C GLU A 106 -0.62 11.78 12.08
N LEU A 107 -1.20 12.04 10.90
CA LEU A 107 -1.88 11.01 10.13
C LEU A 107 -0.93 9.89 9.69
N VAL A 108 0.26 10.24 9.19
CA VAL A 108 1.29 9.26 8.81
C VAL A 108 1.74 8.45 10.02
N ASN A 109 1.95 9.08 11.18
CA ASN A 109 2.30 8.40 12.42
C ASN A 109 1.19 7.43 12.87
N HIS A 110 -0.07 7.85 12.79
CA HIS A 110 -1.22 7.02 13.13
C HIS A 110 -1.29 5.76 12.26
N TYR A 111 -1.18 5.92 10.94
CA TYR A 111 -1.16 4.79 10.01
C TYR A 111 0.06 3.88 10.19
N THR A 112 1.22 4.46 10.54
CA THR A 112 2.43 3.68 10.85
C THR A 112 2.22 2.80 12.09
N ASN A 113 1.55 3.32 13.12
CA ASN A 113 1.20 2.54 14.31
C ASN A 113 0.19 1.42 13.97
N ILE A 114 -0.85 1.70 13.18
CA ILE A 114 -1.78 0.68 12.70
C ILE A 114 -1.05 -0.42 11.93
N ALA A 115 -0.15 -0.06 11.02
CA ALA A 115 0.64 -1.03 10.26
C ALA A 115 1.54 -1.89 11.16
N ALA A 116 2.15 -1.30 12.19
CA ALA A 116 2.95 -2.04 13.16
C ALA A 116 2.11 -3.03 13.99
N ASN A 117 0.92 -2.64 14.42
CA ASN A 117 0.00 -3.54 15.13
C ASN A 117 -0.47 -4.68 14.23
N PHE A 118 -0.82 -4.37 12.97
CA PHE A 118 -1.18 -5.37 11.97
C PHE A 118 -0.05 -6.38 11.73
N GLU A 119 1.20 -5.91 11.62
CA GLU A 119 2.35 -6.81 11.47
C GLU A 119 2.59 -7.68 12.71
N SER A 120 2.37 -7.14 13.91
CA SER A 120 2.42 -7.92 15.15
C SER A 120 1.39 -9.05 15.14
N ASP A 121 0.15 -8.77 14.74
CA ASP A 121 -0.92 -9.77 14.66
C ASP A 121 -0.69 -10.78 13.54
N ALA A 122 -0.16 -10.35 12.40
CA ALA A 122 0.32 -11.23 11.33
C ALA A 122 1.40 -12.19 11.84
N GLN A 123 2.34 -11.70 12.65
CA GLN A 123 3.38 -12.55 13.24
C GLN A 123 2.80 -13.58 14.20
N LYS A 124 1.84 -13.21 15.05
CA LYS A 124 1.14 -14.16 15.93
C LYS A 124 0.43 -15.23 15.08
N LEU A 125 -0.27 -14.83 14.02
CA LEU A 125 -0.95 -15.75 13.11
C LEU A 125 0.02 -16.74 12.46
N ARG A 126 1.20 -16.28 12.02
CA ARG A 126 2.25 -17.15 11.46
C ARG A 126 2.71 -18.18 12.47
N THR A 127 2.98 -17.77 13.71
CA THR A 127 3.39 -18.68 14.79
C THR A 127 2.30 -19.71 15.10
N THR A 128 1.04 -19.27 15.28
CA THR A 128 -0.08 -20.17 15.55
C THR A 128 -0.32 -21.15 14.40
N LEU A 129 -0.19 -20.70 13.14
CA LEU A 129 -0.29 -21.60 11.99
C LEU A 129 0.84 -22.64 11.99
N GLN A 130 2.07 -22.23 12.27
CA GLN A 130 3.22 -23.13 12.35
C GLN A 130 3.01 -24.20 13.42
N GLU A 131 2.56 -23.81 14.61
CA GLU A 131 2.26 -24.71 15.72
C GLU A 131 1.13 -25.68 15.35
N ALA A 132 0.04 -25.17 14.76
CA ALA A 132 -1.08 -25.99 14.33
C ALA A 132 -0.69 -27.01 13.25
N LEU A 133 0.08 -26.59 12.24
CA LEU A 133 0.57 -27.49 11.18
C LEU A 133 1.54 -28.54 11.74
N THR A 134 2.39 -28.16 12.70
CA THR A 134 3.30 -29.09 13.37
C THR A 134 2.52 -30.11 14.18
N ALA A 135 1.55 -29.67 14.99
CA ALA A 135 0.67 -30.54 15.76
C ALA A 135 -0.09 -31.53 14.85
N GLN A 136 -0.67 -31.04 13.76
CA GLN A 136 -1.40 -31.89 12.81
C GLN A 136 -0.47 -32.87 12.07
N SER A 137 0.80 -32.54 11.86
CA SER A 137 1.75 -33.44 11.18
C SER A 137 2.04 -34.72 11.98
N TYR A 138 1.81 -34.70 13.30
CA TYR A 138 1.90 -35.90 14.14
C TYR A 138 0.78 -36.90 13.90
N ILE A 139 -0.33 -36.50 13.27
CA ILE A 139 -1.53 -37.36 13.14
C ILE A 139 -1.81 -37.69 11.68
N ARG A 140 -1.48 -36.78 10.77
CA ARG A 140 -1.69 -36.96 9.32
C ARG A 140 -0.47 -36.51 8.52
N PRO A 141 -0.24 -37.08 7.32
CA PRO A 141 0.86 -36.64 6.46
C PRO A 141 0.58 -35.22 5.93
N ILE A 142 1.41 -34.28 6.37
CA ILE A 142 1.48 -32.91 5.86
C ILE A 142 2.81 -32.76 5.15
N THR A 143 2.75 -32.45 3.86
CA THR A 143 3.95 -32.24 3.05
C THR A 143 4.46 -30.82 3.23
N GLU A 144 5.74 -30.60 2.92
CA GLU A 144 6.30 -29.24 2.96
C GLU A 144 5.60 -28.31 1.96
N SER A 145 5.14 -28.84 0.82
CA SER A 145 4.33 -28.10 -0.15
C SER A 145 3.00 -27.62 0.45
N ASP A 146 2.35 -28.42 1.30
CA ASP A 146 1.10 -28.02 1.95
C ASP A 146 1.33 -26.87 2.94
N LYS A 147 2.43 -26.94 3.71
CA LYS A 147 2.81 -25.86 4.62
C LYS A 147 3.08 -24.58 3.82
N CYS A 148 3.90 -24.67 2.77
CA CYS A 148 4.18 -23.53 1.90
C CYS A 148 2.90 -22.91 1.33
N LYS A 149 1.95 -23.71 0.83
CA LYS A 149 0.67 -23.20 0.31
C LYS A 149 -0.16 -22.49 1.37
N ALA A 150 -0.22 -23.04 2.58
CA ALA A 150 -0.94 -22.43 3.69
C ALA A 150 -0.32 -21.06 4.06
N PHE A 151 1.00 -21.00 4.19
CA PHE A 151 1.73 -19.75 4.45
C PHE A 151 1.57 -18.74 3.31
N ASN A 152 1.80 -19.16 2.05
CA ASN A 152 1.67 -18.30 0.87
C ASN A 152 0.26 -17.70 0.77
N GLY A 153 -0.78 -18.47 1.09
CA GLY A 153 -2.16 -17.98 1.11
C GLY A 153 -2.38 -16.86 2.12
N ILE A 154 -1.78 -16.96 3.31
CA ILE A 154 -1.85 -15.93 4.34
C ILE A 154 -0.99 -14.71 3.95
N GLU A 155 0.25 -14.92 3.50
CA GLU A 155 1.14 -13.84 3.06
C GLU A 155 0.52 -13.01 1.94
N LYS A 156 -0.17 -13.66 0.99
CA LYS A 156 -0.88 -12.96 -0.08
C LYS A 156 -1.97 -12.05 0.48
N LYS A 157 -2.75 -12.51 1.46
CA LYS A 157 -3.80 -11.70 2.11
C LYS A 157 -3.21 -10.54 2.90
N ILE A 158 -2.13 -10.78 3.65
CA ILE A 158 -1.37 -9.76 4.38
C ILE A 158 -0.87 -8.67 3.42
N SER A 159 -0.26 -9.07 2.31
CA SER A 159 0.25 -8.16 1.28
C SER A 159 -0.85 -7.28 0.67
N ILE A 160 -2.02 -7.85 0.38
CA ILE A 160 -3.18 -7.10 -0.14
C ILE A 160 -3.69 -6.10 0.89
N ASN A 161 -3.87 -6.51 2.15
CA ASN A 161 -4.34 -5.60 3.20
C ASN A 161 -3.36 -4.46 3.47
N ASN A 162 -2.05 -4.75 3.45
CA ASN A 162 -1.02 -3.72 3.55
C ASN A 162 -1.09 -2.71 2.40
N ALA A 163 -1.39 -3.16 1.17
CA ALA A 163 -1.58 -2.27 0.02
C ALA A 163 -2.80 -1.35 0.19
N LEU A 164 -3.92 -1.92 0.67
CA LEU A 164 -5.16 -1.16 0.90
C LEU A 164 -4.98 -0.09 1.97
N LEU A 165 -4.29 -0.41 3.07
CA LEU A 165 -3.99 0.54 4.14
C LEU A 165 -3.19 1.75 3.62
N LYS A 166 -2.20 1.50 2.75
CA LYS A 166 -1.41 2.57 2.11
C LYS A 166 -2.25 3.43 1.17
N GLU A 167 -3.16 2.82 0.41
CA GLU A 167 -4.08 3.52 -0.48
C GLU A 167 -5.05 4.42 0.29
N GLU A 168 -5.58 3.92 1.41
CA GLU A 168 -6.45 4.69 2.30
C GLU A 168 -5.74 5.91 2.90
N LEU A 169 -4.52 5.74 3.41
CA LEU A 169 -3.68 6.83 3.91
C LEU A 169 -3.50 7.93 2.84
N LEU A 170 -3.17 7.55 1.60
CA LEU A 170 -2.98 8.50 0.51
C LEU A 170 -4.27 9.24 0.15
N ASN A 171 -5.42 8.56 0.19
CA ASN A 171 -6.72 9.18 -0.04
C ASN A 171 -7.04 10.22 1.04
N TYR A 172 -6.81 9.90 2.32
CA TYR A 172 -7.00 10.84 3.42
C TYR A 172 -6.03 12.03 3.34
N LEU A 173 -4.75 11.78 3.05
CA LEU A 173 -3.78 12.86 2.82
C LEU A 173 -4.23 13.78 1.68
N MET A 174 -4.69 13.22 0.56
CA MET A 174 -5.20 14.01 -0.57
C MET A 174 -6.41 14.85 -0.15
N TYR A 175 -7.35 14.25 0.58
CA TYR A 175 -8.54 14.93 1.09
C TYR A 175 -8.17 16.12 1.99
N ILE A 176 -7.33 15.92 3.01
CA ILE A 176 -6.91 16.98 3.93
C ILE A 176 -6.21 18.11 3.19
N ASN A 177 -5.29 17.79 2.27
CA ASN A 177 -4.59 18.79 1.46
C ASN A 177 -5.57 19.61 0.59
N VAL A 178 -6.55 18.97 -0.03
CA VAL A 178 -7.58 19.67 -0.83
C VAL A 178 -8.42 20.60 0.05
N GLN A 179 -8.88 20.13 1.21
CA GLN A 179 -9.69 20.94 2.12
C GLN A 179 -8.90 22.13 2.69
N HIS A 180 -7.62 21.91 3.00
CA HIS A 180 -6.75 22.96 3.47
C HIS A 180 -6.49 24.03 2.39
N ASN A 181 -6.24 23.62 1.15
CA ASN A 181 -6.08 24.55 0.03
C ASN A 181 -7.35 25.35 -0.26
N LYS A 182 -8.55 24.77 -0.05
CA LYS A 182 -9.82 25.51 -0.12
C LYS A 182 -9.91 26.59 0.96
N LYS A 183 -9.57 26.28 2.21
CA LYS A 183 -9.60 27.22 3.34
C LYS A 183 -8.57 28.35 3.22
N ARG A 184 -7.39 28.04 2.68
CA ARG A 184 -6.31 29.04 2.47
C ARG A 184 -6.68 30.07 1.39
N GLY A 185 -7.62 29.75 0.52
CA GLY A 185 -7.95 30.56 -0.64
C GLY A 185 -6.78 30.66 -1.63
N ARG A 186 -7.06 31.20 -2.82
CA ARG A 186 -5.98 31.48 -3.79
C ARG A 186 -5.19 32.69 -3.30
N ARG A 187 -3.93 32.49 -2.91
CA ARG A 187 -3.01 33.61 -2.64
C ARG A 187 -2.67 34.29 -3.96
N ASN A 188 -3.38 35.36 -4.25
CA ASN A 188 -2.95 36.30 -5.27
C ASN A 188 -1.81 37.16 -4.69
N PHE A 189 -0.86 37.54 -5.53
CA PHE A 189 0.10 38.56 -5.13
C PHE A 189 -0.63 39.88 -4.84
N PRO A 190 -0.09 40.73 -3.94
CA PRO A 190 -0.59 42.09 -3.76
C PRO A 190 -0.73 42.81 -5.10
N LYS A 191 -1.69 43.74 -5.20
CA LYS A 191 -1.90 44.49 -6.44
C LYS A 191 -0.62 45.18 -6.92
N GLU A 192 0.12 45.79 -6.00
CA GLU A 192 1.40 46.45 -6.30
C GLU A 192 2.42 45.50 -6.94
N VAL A 193 2.64 44.33 -6.33
CA VAL A 193 3.53 43.30 -6.88
C VAL A 193 3.05 42.88 -8.26
N THR A 194 1.75 42.63 -8.42
CA THR A 194 1.18 42.21 -9.70
C THR A 194 1.35 43.29 -10.76
N THR A 195 1.14 44.56 -10.43
CA THR A 195 1.35 45.72 -11.32
C THR A 195 2.80 45.83 -11.77
N ILE A 196 3.79 45.62 -10.89
CA ILE A 196 5.21 45.65 -11.25
C ILE A 196 5.54 44.55 -12.27
N LEU A 197 5.08 43.33 -12.01
CA LEU A 197 5.32 42.18 -12.90
C LEU A 197 4.59 42.35 -14.24
N GLU A 198 3.37 42.88 -14.22
CA GLU A 198 2.61 43.17 -15.44
C GLU A 198 3.22 44.28 -16.27
N LYS A 199 3.74 45.34 -15.63
CA LYS A 199 4.45 46.41 -16.33
C LYS A 199 5.66 45.85 -17.08
N TYR A 200 6.52 45.09 -16.42
CA TYR A 200 7.67 44.46 -17.08
C TYR A 200 7.23 43.54 -18.23
N PHE A 201 6.20 42.71 -18.00
CA PHE A 201 5.69 41.80 -19.03
C PHE A 201 5.19 42.54 -20.26
N ASN A 202 4.49 43.67 -20.09
CA ASN A 202 3.96 44.47 -21.18
C ASN A 202 5.07 45.25 -21.91
N GLU A 203 6.07 45.75 -21.19
CA GLU A 203 7.26 46.40 -21.78
C GLU A 203 8.09 45.41 -22.63
N HIS A 204 8.01 44.11 -22.32
CA HIS A 204 8.75 43.04 -23.00
C HIS A 204 7.80 42.04 -23.68
N ILE A 205 6.66 42.49 -24.21
CA ILE A 205 5.60 41.62 -24.72
C ILE A 205 6.09 40.69 -25.84
N ASP A 206 7.06 41.14 -26.64
CA ASP A 206 7.66 40.39 -27.75
C ASP A 206 8.58 39.25 -27.26
N ARG A 207 9.23 39.46 -26.10
CA ARG A 207 10.13 38.48 -25.47
C ARG A 207 10.03 38.52 -23.94
N PRO A 208 8.93 38.01 -23.34
CA PRO A 208 8.68 38.10 -21.90
C PRO A 208 9.42 37.00 -21.13
N TYR A 209 10.76 36.99 -21.27
CA TYR A 209 11.70 36.05 -20.68
C TYR A 209 12.80 36.84 -19.96
N PRO A 210 12.55 37.28 -18.71
CA PRO A 210 13.58 37.94 -17.93
C PRO A 210 14.78 37.00 -17.78
N ASN A 211 15.97 37.54 -17.96
CA ASN A 211 17.24 36.87 -17.68
C ASN A 211 17.44 36.73 -16.15
N ASP A 212 18.52 36.08 -15.73
CA ASP A 212 18.71 35.77 -14.31
C ASP A 212 18.96 37.02 -13.44
N GLN A 213 19.60 38.06 -13.99
CA GLN A 213 19.75 39.34 -13.29
C GLN A 213 18.41 40.08 -13.15
N GLU A 214 17.59 40.09 -14.20
CA GLU A 214 16.25 40.70 -14.17
C GLU A 214 15.31 39.97 -13.22
N LYS A 215 15.39 38.63 -13.15
CA LYS A 215 14.64 37.84 -12.17
C LYS A 215 15.04 38.20 -10.74
N LEU A 216 16.34 38.36 -10.46
CA LEU A 216 16.82 38.77 -9.15
C LEU A 216 16.33 40.17 -8.78
N PHE A 217 16.42 41.13 -9.71
CA PHE A 217 15.92 42.48 -9.50
C PHE A 217 14.41 42.51 -9.22
N LEU A 218 13.61 41.77 -10.00
CA LEU A 218 12.16 41.68 -9.79
C LEU A 218 11.82 40.96 -8.49
N ALA A 219 12.58 39.93 -8.12
CA ALA A 219 12.45 39.21 -6.86
C ALA A 219 12.66 40.14 -5.66
N GLU A 220 13.75 40.91 -5.66
CA GLU A 220 14.05 41.89 -4.62
C GLU A 220 12.96 42.97 -4.53
N LYS A 221 12.59 43.55 -5.69
CA LYS A 221 11.61 44.63 -5.76
C LYS A 221 10.20 44.21 -5.32
N CYS A 222 9.81 42.95 -5.58
CA CYS A 222 8.50 42.43 -5.23
C CYS A 222 8.47 41.70 -3.88
N ASN A 223 9.61 41.60 -3.19
CA ASN A 223 9.80 40.73 -2.04
C ASN A 223 9.30 39.29 -2.30
N LEU A 224 9.72 38.72 -3.44
CA LEU A 224 9.41 37.37 -3.89
C LEU A 224 10.71 36.58 -4.10
N THR A 225 10.61 35.26 -4.14
CA THR A 225 11.72 34.39 -4.54
C THR A 225 11.86 34.36 -6.07
N THR A 226 13.07 34.10 -6.58
CA THR A 226 13.33 33.92 -8.02
C THR A 226 12.48 32.81 -8.64
N THR A 227 12.16 31.77 -7.86
CA THR A 227 11.23 30.71 -8.26
C THR A 227 9.80 31.23 -8.43
N GLN A 228 9.31 32.08 -7.53
CA GLN A 228 7.99 32.71 -7.65
C GLN A 228 7.91 33.61 -8.88
N ILE A 229 8.96 34.39 -9.17
CA ILE A 229 9.07 35.21 -10.39
C ILE A 229 9.01 34.31 -11.63
N THR A 230 9.84 33.28 -11.69
CA THR A 230 9.89 32.33 -12.81
C THR A 230 8.53 31.69 -13.07
N ASN A 231 7.86 31.23 -12.00
CA ASN A 231 6.54 30.64 -12.07
C ASN A 231 5.47 31.64 -12.53
N TRP A 232 5.55 32.90 -12.09
CA TRP A 232 4.60 33.93 -12.51
C TRP A 232 4.70 34.19 -14.02
N PHE A 233 5.91 34.41 -14.55
CA PHE A 233 6.14 34.65 -15.98
C PHE A 233 5.75 33.45 -16.84
N GLY A 234 6.09 32.22 -16.41
CA GLY A 234 5.65 31.00 -17.08
C GLY A 234 4.12 30.91 -17.17
N ASN A 235 3.45 31.12 -16.04
CA ASN A 235 1.99 31.09 -15.98
C ASN A 235 1.31 32.25 -16.73
N LYS A 236 1.93 33.44 -16.81
CA LYS A 236 1.40 34.59 -17.55
C LYS A 236 1.46 34.33 -19.05
N ARG A 237 2.59 33.82 -19.58
CA ARG A 237 2.73 33.45 -21.00
C ARG A 237 1.69 32.42 -21.44
N ILE A 238 1.53 31.34 -20.67
CA ILE A 238 0.52 30.30 -20.96
C ILE A 238 -0.89 30.88 -21.00
N ARG A 239 -1.21 31.81 -20.07
CA ARG A 239 -2.51 32.48 -20.03
C ARG A 239 -2.73 33.41 -21.23
N CYS A 240 -1.72 34.17 -21.64
CA CYS A 240 -1.81 35.03 -22.84
C CYS A 240 -2.00 34.20 -24.11
N MET A 241 -1.20 33.16 -24.32
CA MET A 241 -1.36 32.29 -25.49
C MET A 241 -2.71 31.57 -25.55
N LYS A 242 -3.24 31.15 -24.40
CA LYS A 242 -4.60 30.59 -24.35
C LYS A 242 -5.66 31.61 -24.73
N LYS A 243 -5.52 32.87 -24.28
CA LYS A 243 -6.46 33.94 -24.59
C LYS A 243 -6.45 34.27 -26.09
N GLU A 244 -5.27 34.40 -26.68
CA GLU A 244 -5.09 34.66 -28.11
C GLU A 244 -5.72 33.55 -28.98
N LYS A 245 -5.45 32.27 -28.65
CA LYS A 245 -6.08 31.13 -29.33
C LYS A 245 -7.60 31.08 -29.22
N LEU A 246 -8.17 31.60 -28.14
CA LEU A 246 -9.62 31.66 -27.97
C LEU A 246 -10.23 32.76 -28.85
N LEU A 247 -9.59 33.94 -28.90
CA LEU A 247 -10.03 35.05 -29.75
C LEU A 247 -10.02 34.67 -31.23
N LEU A 248 -8.97 34.00 -31.70
CA LEU A 248 -8.88 33.51 -33.08
C LEU A 248 -10.01 32.51 -33.43
N LYS A 249 -10.42 31.66 -32.49
CA LYS A 249 -11.54 30.72 -32.69
C LYS A 249 -12.89 31.43 -32.70
N GLU A 250 -13.05 32.49 -31.91
CA GLU A 250 -14.26 33.31 -31.91
C GLU A 250 -14.38 34.09 -33.22
N GLU A 251 -13.28 34.63 -33.75
CA GLU A 251 -13.24 35.31 -35.06
C GLU A 251 -13.53 34.34 -36.21
N GLU A 252 -12.91 33.15 -36.22
CA GLU A 252 -13.21 32.10 -37.22
C GLU A 252 -14.66 31.62 -37.18
N SER A 253 -15.31 31.61 -36.00
CA SER A 253 -16.71 31.20 -35.90
C SER A 253 -17.70 32.30 -36.29
N ILE A 254 -17.30 33.56 -36.23
CA ILE A 254 -18.07 34.70 -36.72
C ILE A 254 -17.94 34.84 -38.25
N GLU A 255 -16.76 34.60 -38.82
CA GLU A 255 -16.56 34.63 -40.28
C GLU A 255 -17.21 33.45 -41.02
N ASN A 256 -17.43 32.33 -40.33
CA ASN A 256 -18.06 31.12 -40.89
C ASN A 256 -19.56 30.98 -40.56
N ALA A 257 -20.18 31.99 -39.93
CA ALA A 257 -21.61 32.04 -39.60
C ALA A 257 -22.37 33.02 -40.50
#